data_AF-A0AAW4NL99-F1
#
_entry.id   AF-A0AAW4NL99-F1
#
_cell.length_a   1.000
_cell.length_b   1.000
_cell.length_c   1.000
_cell.angle_alpha   90.00
_cell.angle_beta   90.00
_cell.angle_gamma   90.00
#
_symmetry.space_group_name_H-M   'P 1'
#
loop_
_entity.id
_entity.type
_entity.pdbx_description
1 polymer ?
#
loop_
_entity_poly.entity_id
_entity_poly.type
_entity_poly.pdbx_seq_one_letter_code
_entity_poly.pdbx_strand_id
1 'polypeptide(L)'
;MKLLFKVFVATAIIIVATFSFSSCNKDNGYISQEIPTPNKRTFIVTASDKEDTLYMKYTPYFRITQIHIKKGNTNIATSYTDNKNTEIKAENNVIGIIEYKDGEVYKITMNDWCTITKDESGKHKKAYLIKGLGAKTYPYTIDLVFFGREAPNGVEIK
;
A
#
# COMPACT_ATOMS: atom_id res chain seq x y z
N MET A 1 51.04 -24.73 -41.23
CA MET A 1 49.63 -24.97 -40.87
C MET A 1 49.28 -24.73 -39.38
N LYS A 2 50.15 -24.12 -38.55
CA LYS A 2 49.85 -23.84 -37.13
C LYS A 2 49.68 -22.35 -36.78
N LEU A 3 50.04 -21.43 -37.69
CA LEU A 3 49.87 -19.98 -37.46
C LEU A 3 48.49 -19.45 -37.85
N LEU A 4 47.89 -19.97 -38.94
CA LEU A 4 46.58 -19.51 -39.44
C LEU A 4 45.42 -19.86 -38.48
N PHE A 5 45.54 -20.93 -37.70
CA PHE A 5 44.53 -21.33 -36.71
C PHE A 5 44.50 -20.45 -35.45
N LYS A 6 45.60 -19.75 -35.13
CA LYS A 6 45.65 -18.86 -33.95
C LYS A 6 45.06 -17.48 -34.24
N VAL A 7 45.09 -17.03 -35.49
CA VAL A 7 44.54 -15.73 -35.89
C VAL A 7 43.01 -15.76 -35.91
N PHE A 8 42.39 -16.89 -36.27
CA PHE A 8 40.93 -17.03 -36.30
C PHE A 8 40.27 -17.07 -34.90
N VAL A 9 40.96 -17.59 -33.88
CA VAL A 9 40.43 -17.65 -32.51
C VAL A 9 40.52 -16.29 -31.82
N ALA A 10 41.54 -15.48 -32.13
CA ALA A 10 41.70 -14.16 -31.54
C ALA A 10 40.70 -13.12 -32.08
N THR A 11 40.31 -13.20 -33.36
CA THR A 11 39.30 -12.31 -33.94
C THR A 11 37.87 -12.67 -33.58
N ALA A 12 37.57 -13.95 -33.30
CA ALA A 12 36.23 -14.36 -32.87
C ALA A 12 35.88 -13.86 -31.45
N ILE A 13 36.87 -13.74 -30.55
CA ILE A 13 36.63 -13.31 -29.16
C ILE A 13 36.39 -11.79 -29.06
N ILE A 14 36.96 -10.99 -29.97
CA ILE A 14 36.82 -9.53 -29.94
C ILE A 14 35.44 -9.08 -30.47
N ILE A 15 34.83 -9.83 -31.38
CA ILE A 15 33.52 -9.49 -31.95
C ILE A 15 32.36 -9.82 -30.99
N VAL A 16 32.54 -10.79 -30.07
CA VAL A 16 31.50 -11.12 -29.08
C VAL A 16 31.47 -10.13 -27.90
N ALA A 17 32.55 -9.40 -27.66
CA ALA A 17 32.61 -8.41 -26.57
C ALA A 17 31.94 -7.07 -26.91
N THR A 18 31.71 -6.74 -28.19
CA THR A 18 31.14 -5.45 -28.60
C THR A 18 29.61 -5.46 -28.74
N PHE A 19 28.95 -6.62 -28.76
CA PHE A 19 27.49 -6.71 -28.77
C PHE A 19 26.84 -6.70 -27.38
N SER A 20 27.62 -6.79 -26.30
CA SER A 20 27.09 -6.77 -24.93
C SER A 20 26.80 -5.37 -24.36
N PHE A 21 26.97 -4.31 -25.15
CA PHE A 21 26.71 -2.92 -24.73
C PHE A 21 25.58 -2.21 -25.49
N SER A 22 24.83 -2.92 -26.32
CA SER A 22 23.72 -2.35 -27.10
C SER A 22 22.37 -2.91 -26.68
N SER A 23 22.08 -2.88 -25.38
CA SER A 23 20.71 -2.83 -24.85
C SER A 23 20.68 -2.12 -23.50
N CYS A 24 21.35 -0.98 -23.39
CA CYS A 24 20.71 0.12 -22.67
C CYS A 24 19.60 0.62 -23.60
N ASN A 25 18.49 -0.11 -23.60
CA ASN A 25 17.24 0.44 -24.10
C ASN A 25 17.07 1.76 -23.34
N LYS A 26 17.03 2.84 -24.10
CA LYS A 26 16.56 4.15 -23.62
C LYS A 26 15.06 4.03 -23.36
N ASP A 27 14.66 3.13 -22.47
CA ASP A 27 13.45 3.34 -21.70
C ASP A 27 13.84 4.46 -20.76
N ASN A 28 13.33 5.65 -21.05
CA ASN A 28 13.44 6.83 -20.21
C ASN A 28 12.97 6.48 -18.79
N GLY A 29 13.87 5.95 -17.96
CA GLY A 29 14.02 5.94 -16.50
C GLY A 29 12.81 5.97 -15.57
N TYR A 30 11.59 5.88 -16.07
CA TYR A 30 10.37 5.74 -15.31
C TYR A 30 10.04 4.27 -15.31
N ILE A 31 10.82 3.51 -14.52
CA ILE A 31 10.28 2.30 -13.92
C ILE A 31 8.98 2.77 -13.27
N SER A 32 7.86 2.30 -13.81
CA SER A 32 6.51 2.55 -13.28
C SER A 32 6.54 2.15 -11.81
N GLN A 33 6.77 3.11 -10.91
CA GLN A 33 6.89 2.81 -9.50
C GLN A 33 5.54 2.24 -9.05
N GLU A 34 5.52 0.97 -8.64
CA GLU A 34 4.31 0.30 -8.14
C GLU A 34 3.99 0.77 -6.71
N ILE A 35 3.97 2.09 -6.51
CA ILE A 35 3.53 2.74 -5.28
C ILE A 35 2.00 2.70 -5.29
N PRO A 36 1.35 2.19 -4.22
CA PRO A 36 -0.10 2.18 -4.14
C PRO A 36 -0.61 3.61 -4.22
N THR A 37 -1.28 3.97 -5.30
CA THR A 37 -1.78 5.34 -5.49
C THR A 37 -3.27 5.36 -5.19
N PRO A 38 -3.68 5.87 -4.01
CA PRO A 38 -5.07 5.90 -3.63
C PRO A 38 -5.86 6.90 -4.48
N ASN A 39 -7.16 6.71 -4.59
CA ASN A 39 -8.07 7.63 -5.26
C ASN A 39 -8.11 9.02 -4.59
N LYS A 40 -7.96 9.05 -3.26
CA LYS A 40 -7.90 10.25 -2.41
C LYS A 40 -6.84 10.09 -1.32
N ARG A 41 -6.32 11.22 -0.82
CA ARG A 41 -5.35 11.24 0.30
C ARG A 41 -6.00 11.36 1.67
N THR A 42 -7.21 11.92 1.71
CA THR A 42 -7.92 12.18 2.94
C THR A 42 -9.38 11.79 2.75
N PHE A 43 -9.93 11.07 3.72
CA PHE A 43 -11.33 10.70 3.83
C PHE A 43 -11.91 11.38 5.06
N ILE A 44 -13.06 12.02 4.91
CA ILE A 44 -13.76 12.68 6.00
C ILE A 44 -14.95 11.80 6.37
N VAL A 45 -14.90 11.23 7.56
CA VAL A 45 -16.02 10.49 8.15
C VAL A 45 -17.04 11.50 8.62
N THR A 46 -18.26 11.35 8.12
CA THR A 46 -19.39 12.16 8.57
C THR A 46 -20.32 11.31 9.41
N ALA A 47 -21.15 11.93 10.24
CA ALA A 47 -22.22 11.24 10.97
C ALA A 47 -23.40 10.84 10.07
N SER A 48 -23.15 10.57 8.79
CA SER A 48 -24.16 10.07 7.85
C SER A 48 -23.82 8.65 7.44
N ASP A 49 -24.85 7.90 7.02
CA ASP A 49 -24.68 6.55 6.48
C ASP A 49 -24.02 6.54 5.09
N LYS A 50 -23.61 7.71 4.58
CA LYS A 50 -22.95 7.81 3.27
C LYS A 50 -21.56 7.18 3.35
N GLU A 51 -21.34 6.21 2.49
CA GLU A 51 -20.07 5.52 2.34
C GLU A 51 -19.14 6.30 1.39
N ASP A 52 -17.84 6.32 1.72
CA ASP A 52 -16.78 6.66 0.77
C ASP A 52 -15.98 5.38 0.46
N THR A 53 -15.30 5.37 -0.68
CA THR A 53 -14.55 4.18 -1.13
C THR A 53 -13.09 4.54 -1.31
N LEU A 54 -12.23 3.87 -0.55
CA LEU A 54 -10.79 3.84 -0.78
C LEU A 54 -10.47 2.75 -1.79
N TYR A 55 -9.84 3.11 -2.90
CA TYR A 55 -9.31 2.15 -3.87
C TYR A 55 -8.00 2.66 -4.47
N MET A 56 -7.21 1.75 -5.02
CA MET A 56 -5.97 2.10 -5.72
C MET A 56 -6.21 2.26 -7.21
N LYS A 57 -5.66 3.32 -7.82
CA LYS A 57 -5.90 3.64 -9.24
C LYS A 57 -5.19 2.68 -10.19
N TYR A 58 -3.96 2.27 -9.86
CA TYR A 58 -3.06 1.60 -10.81
C TYR A 58 -2.49 0.28 -10.32
N THR A 59 -2.43 0.04 -9.00
CA THR A 59 -1.91 -1.22 -8.47
C THR A 59 -3.04 -2.24 -8.26
N PRO A 60 -2.87 -3.50 -8.73
CA PRO A 60 -3.78 -4.58 -8.42
C PRO A 60 -3.61 -5.11 -6.99
N TYR A 61 -2.50 -4.78 -6.31
CA TYR A 61 -2.18 -5.32 -4.99
C TYR A 61 -1.75 -4.22 -4.02
N PHE A 62 -2.48 -4.13 -2.91
CA PHE A 62 -2.05 -3.47 -1.70
C PHE A 62 -2.68 -4.19 -0.50
N ARG A 63 -2.07 -4.00 0.67
CA ARG A 63 -2.59 -4.46 1.96
C ARG A 63 -2.30 -3.40 3.02
N ILE A 64 -3.19 -3.27 4.00
CA ILE A 64 -2.96 -2.42 5.17
C ILE A 64 -1.92 -3.12 6.05
N THR A 65 -0.77 -2.48 6.28
CA THR A 65 0.34 -3.01 7.08
C THR A 65 0.46 -2.36 8.44
N GLN A 66 0.09 -1.08 8.52
CA GLN A 66 0.14 -0.29 9.75
C GLN A 66 -1.06 0.63 9.81
N ILE A 67 -1.50 0.88 11.04
CA ILE A 67 -2.55 1.82 11.37
C ILE A 67 -1.94 2.77 12.41
N HIS A 68 -1.60 3.98 11.98
CA HIS A 68 -1.13 5.03 12.89
C HIS A 68 -2.32 5.77 13.49
N ILE A 69 -2.29 5.94 14.80
CA ILE A 69 -3.27 6.74 15.53
C ILE A 69 -2.63 8.07 15.87
N LYS A 70 -3.18 9.14 15.29
CA LYS A 70 -2.68 10.50 15.48
C LYS A 70 -3.62 11.31 16.37
N LYS A 71 -3.05 12.12 17.25
CA LYS A 71 -3.75 13.17 18.02
C LYS A 71 -3.15 14.51 17.60
N GLY A 72 -3.90 15.26 16.79
CA GLY A 72 -3.31 16.36 16.01
C GLY A 72 -2.26 15.83 15.02
N ASN A 73 -1.06 16.39 15.04
CA ASN A 73 0.04 16.00 14.14
C ASN A 73 0.94 14.88 14.70
N THR A 74 0.72 14.46 15.94
CA THR A 74 1.58 13.49 16.63
C THR A 74 1.03 12.08 16.48
N ASN A 75 1.86 11.15 16.02
CA ASN A 75 1.57 9.71 16.09
C ASN A 75 1.72 9.24 17.54
N ILE A 76 0.62 8.82 18.16
CA ILE A 76 0.60 8.41 19.58
C ILE A 76 0.57 6.89 19.76
N ALA A 77 0.20 6.14 18.72
CA ALA A 77 0.18 4.68 18.74
C ALA A 77 0.22 4.09 17.33
N THR A 78 0.71 2.87 17.21
CA THR A 78 0.76 2.16 15.93
C THR A 78 0.33 0.72 16.12
N SER A 79 -0.66 0.30 15.35
CA SER A 79 -1.06 -1.11 15.23
C SER A 79 -0.47 -1.68 13.95
N TYR A 80 0.43 -2.64 14.11
CA TYR A 80 0.98 -3.43 13.01
C TYR A 80 0.03 -4.58 12.69
N THR A 81 -0.18 -4.89 11.41
CA THR A 81 -1.13 -5.93 10.99
C THR A 81 -0.42 -7.25 10.64
N ASP A 82 0.89 -7.22 10.38
CA ASP A 82 1.70 -8.40 10.02
C ASP A 82 1.75 -9.45 11.15
N ASN A 83 1.56 -9.05 12.41
CA ASN A 83 1.48 -9.95 13.57
C ASN A 83 0.03 -10.36 13.92
N LYS A 84 -0.94 -10.06 13.05
CA LYS A 84 -2.38 -10.30 13.27
C LYS A 84 -2.95 -9.66 14.54
N ASN A 85 -2.41 -8.51 14.95
CA ASN A 85 -2.98 -7.76 16.07
C ASN A 85 -4.46 -7.44 15.82
N THR A 86 -5.32 -7.76 16.77
CA THR A 86 -6.79 -7.59 16.65
C THR A 86 -7.29 -6.32 17.32
N GLU A 87 -6.45 -5.60 18.07
CA GLU A 87 -6.86 -4.43 18.85
C GLU A 87 -6.08 -3.18 18.45
N ILE A 88 -6.80 -2.08 18.31
CA ILE A 88 -6.20 -0.75 18.14
C ILE A 88 -6.25 -0.07 19.50
N LYS A 89 -5.09 0.32 20.01
CA LYS A 89 -4.95 0.95 21.32
C LYS A 89 -4.42 2.37 21.21
N ALA A 90 -4.93 3.26 22.04
CA ALA A 90 -4.40 4.60 22.25
C ALA A 90 -4.50 4.96 23.73
N GLU A 91 -3.44 5.54 24.31
CA GLU A 91 -3.44 6.01 25.70
C GLU A 91 -3.94 4.92 26.69
N ASN A 92 -3.51 3.66 26.50
CA ASN A 92 -3.90 2.45 27.23
C ASN A 92 -5.35 1.96 27.07
N ASN A 93 -6.15 2.57 26.21
CA ASN A 93 -7.52 2.13 25.92
C ASN A 93 -7.60 1.41 24.56
N VAL A 94 -8.45 0.39 24.47
CA VAL A 94 -8.84 -0.19 23.18
C VAL A 94 -9.86 0.74 22.53
N ILE A 95 -9.48 1.32 21.40
CA ILE A 95 -10.30 2.29 20.65
C ILE A 95 -10.83 1.73 19.33
N GLY A 96 -10.44 0.50 18.99
CA GLY A 96 -10.93 -0.18 17.80
C GLY A 96 -10.47 -1.63 17.71
N ILE A 97 -11.04 -2.35 16.75
CA ILE A 97 -10.83 -3.78 16.53
C ILE A 97 -10.45 -4.00 15.06
N ILE A 98 -9.58 -4.96 14.81
CA ILE A 98 -9.15 -5.39 13.48
C ILE A 98 -9.58 -6.85 13.29
N GLU A 99 -10.41 -7.08 12.27
CA GLU A 99 -10.86 -8.39 11.82
C GLU A 99 -10.08 -8.76 10.55
N TYR A 100 -9.65 -10.03 10.47
CA TYR A 100 -8.86 -10.54 9.36
C TYR A 100 -9.62 -11.63 8.61
N LYS A 101 -9.43 -11.69 7.29
CA LYS A 101 -9.92 -12.75 6.41
C LYS A 101 -8.81 -13.11 5.42
N ASP A 102 -8.54 -14.39 5.25
CA ASP A 102 -7.49 -14.92 4.37
C ASP A 102 -6.10 -14.28 4.62
N GLY A 103 -5.81 -13.95 5.88
CA GLY A 103 -4.52 -13.36 6.28
C GLY A 103 -4.36 -11.86 5.98
N GLU A 104 -5.39 -11.19 5.45
CA GLU A 104 -5.40 -9.73 5.23
C GLU A 104 -6.41 -9.05 6.16
N VAL A 105 -6.22 -7.75 6.40
CA VAL A 105 -7.20 -6.92 7.11
C VAL A 105 -8.50 -6.91 6.29
N TYR A 106 -9.56 -7.43 6.89
CA TYR A 106 -10.89 -7.48 6.31
C TYR A 106 -11.74 -6.30 6.78
N LYS A 107 -11.71 -6.00 8.08
CA LYS A 107 -12.49 -4.91 8.65
C LYS A 107 -11.75 -4.27 9.81
N ILE A 108 -11.80 -2.95 9.87
CA ILE A 108 -11.39 -2.16 11.03
C ILE A 108 -12.66 -1.51 11.56
N THR A 109 -12.93 -1.67 12.84
CA THR A 109 -14.01 -0.97 13.53
C THR A 109 -13.38 -0.02 14.54
N MET A 110 -13.61 1.27 14.38
CA MET A 110 -13.23 2.29 15.36
C MET A 110 -14.46 2.59 16.21
N ASN A 111 -14.34 2.41 17.52
CA ASN A 111 -15.47 2.44 18.44
C ASN A 111 -16.23 3.77 18.29
N ASP A 112 -17.56 3.67 18.13
CA ASP A 112 -18.51 4.78 17.98
C ASP A 112 -18.24 5.76 16.82
N TRP A 113 -17.31 5.45 15.91
CA TRP A 113 -16.90 6.42 14.87
C TRP A 113 -17.05 5.92 13.45
N CYS A 114 -16.32 4.88 13.06
CA CYS A 114 -16.32 4.43 11.68
C CYS A 114 -15.97 2.95 11.52
N THR A 115 -16.30 2.42 10.35
CA THR A 115 -15.81 1.13 9.89
C THR A 115 -15.07 1.31 8.57
N ILE A 116 -14.02 0.52 8.39
CA ILE A 116 -13.25 0.41 7.15
C ILE A 116 -13.29 -1.06 6.76
N THR A 117 -14.12 -1.43 5.79
CA THR A 117 -14.41 -2.83 5.44
C THR A 117 -13.99 -3.11 4.01
N LYS A 118 -13.33 -4.25 3.77
CA LYS A 118 -12.92 -4.66 2.43
C LYS A 118 -14.15 -4.81 1.53
N ASP A 119 -14.09 -4.19 0.35
CA ASP A 119 -15.14 -4.30 -0.66
C ASP A 119 -14.97 -5.62 -1.43
N GLU A 120 -15.93 -6.52 -1.29
CA GLU A 120 -15.96 -7.82 -1.98
C GLU A 120 -16.81 -7.81 -3.26
N SER A 121 -17.40 -6.67 -3.63
CA SER A 121 -18.28 -6.56 -4.81
C SER A 121 -17.56 -6.75 -6.15
N GLY A 122 -16.23 -6.64 -6.17
CA GLY A 122 -15.41 -6.74 -7.38
C GLY A 122 -15.42 -5.48 -8.26
N LYS A 123 -16.12 -4.41 -7.87
CA LYS A 123 -16.15 -3.12 -8.60
C LYS A 123 -14.75 -2.52 -8.75
N HIS A 124 -13.91 -2.70 -7.73
CA HIS A 124 -12.49 -2.37 -7.74
C HIS A 124 -11.69 -3.62 -7.35
N LYS A 125 -10.54 -3.87 -8.00
CA LYS A 125 -9.71 -5.08 -7.75
C LYS A 125 -9.35 -5.28 -6.27
N LYS A 126 -9.08 -4.19 -5.56
CA LYS A 126 -9.00 -4.11 -4.10
C LYS A 126 -9.49 -2.74 -3.64
N ALA A 127 -10.44 -2.71 -2.71
CA ALA A 127 -10.97 -1.49 -2.14
C ALA A 127 -11.45 -1.70 -0.71
N TYR A 128 -11.63 -0.60 0.00
CA TYR A 128 -12.23 -0.55 1.33
C TYR A 128 -13.35 0.50 1.33
N LEU A 129 -14.50 0.12 1.85
CA LEU A 129 -15.61 1.01 2.14
C LEU A 129 -15.38 1.65 3.51
N ILE A 130 -15.49 2.97 3.57
CA ILE A 130 -15.37 3.76 4.79
C ILE A 130 -16.75 4.31 5.12
N LYS A 131 -17.28 3.90 6.27
CA LYS A 131 -18.63 4.27 6.70
C LYS A 131 -18.61 4.84 8.11
N GLY A 132 -19.29 5.97 8.32
CA GLY A 132 -19.50 6.54 9.65
C GLY A 132 -20.51 5.74 10.48
N LEU A 133 -20.32 5.72 11.80
CA LEU A 133 -21.21 5.07 12.77
C LEU A 133 -22.04 6.07 13.59
N GLY A 134 -21.95 7.37 13.28
CA GLY A 134 -22.80 8.41 13.85
C GLY A 134 -22.08 9.48 14.67
N ALA A 135 -20.81 9.30 15.06
CA ALA A 135 -20.04 10.39 15.67
C ALA A 135 -19.61 11.43 14.62
N LYS A 136 -19.92 12.71 14.88
CA LYS A 136 -19.45 13.85 14.06
C LYS A 136 -17.99 14.21 14.31
N THR A 137 -17.47 13.87 15.49
CA THR A 137 -16.13 14.23 15.93
C THR A 137 -15.50 13.02 16.61
N TYR A 138 -14.26 12.71 16.25
CA TYR A 138 -13.45 11.68 16.90
C TYR A 138 -12.13 12.32 17.35
N PRO A 139 -11.61 11.97 18.53
CA PRO A 139 -10.41 12.63 19.07
C PRO A 139 -9.12 12.25 18.33
N TYR A 140 -9.19 11.31 17.38
CA TYR A 140 -8.04 10.80 16.66
C TYR A 140 -8.22 10.91 15.14
N THR A 141 -7.11 11.09 14.44
CA THR A 141 -6.99 10.84 13.00
C THR A 141 -6.33 9.47 12.82
N ILE A 142 -6.79 8.70 11.85
CA ILE A 142 -6.15 7.44 11.47
C ILE A 142 -5.36 7.66 10.20
N ASP A 143 -4.11 7.22 10.18
CA ASP A 143 -3.32 7.15 8.96
C ASP A 143 -3.08 5.68 8.63
N LEU A 144 -3.77 5.21 7.59
CA LEU A 144 -3.64 3.85 7.09
C LEU A 144 -2.42 3.79 6.18
N VAL A 145 -1.46 2.95 6.53
CA VAL A 145 -0.28 2.70 5.71
C VAL A 145 -0.46 1.42 4.92
N PHE A 146 -0.19 1.52 3.63
CA PHE A 146 -0.24 0.43 2.67
C PHE A 146 1.15 0.22 2.09
N PHE A 147 1.56 -1.03 1.95
CA PHE A 147 2.72 -1.37 1.11
C PHE A 147 2.27 -1.82 -0.28
N GLY A 148 2.93 -1.26 -1.29
CA GLY A 148 3.01 -1.83 -2.63
C GLY A 148 4.26 -2.67 -2.79
N ARG A 149 4.74 -2.84 -4.03
CA ARG A 149 5.95 -3.63 -4.30
C ARG A 149 7.25 -2.88 -3.91
N GLU A 150 7.23 -1.55 -3.94
CA GLU A 150 8.46 -0.73 -3.85
C GLU A 150 8.51 0.22 -2.66
N ALA A 151 7.41 0.92 -2.32
CA ALA A 151 7.38 1.86 -1.21
C ALA A 151 6.02 1.90 -0.50
N PRO A 152 5.99 2.27 0.80
CA PRO A 152 4.75 2.51 1.50
C PRO A 152 4.05 3.77 0.99
N ASN A 153 2.75 3.80 1.12
CA ASN A 153 1.95 4.99 0.93
C ASN A 153 0.80 5.00 1.95
N GLY A 154 0.14 6.14 2.15
CA GLY A 154 -0.93 6.23 3.14
C GLY A 154 -2.08 7.14 2.77
N VAL A 155 -3.14 7.02 3.56
CA VAL A 155 -4.30 7.92 3.54
C VAL A 155 -4.72 8.24 4.95
N GLU A 156 -5.17 9.47 5.14
CA GLU A 156 -5.72 9.93 6.41
C GLU A 156 -7.24 9.77 6.43
N ILE A 157 -7.76 9.35 7.57
CA ILE A 157 -9.18 9.29 7.88
C ILE A 157 -9.42 10.23 9.06
N LYS A 158 -10.29 11.22 8.85
CA LYS A 158 -10.57 12.33 9.77
C LYS A 158 -12.06 12.43 10.07
#